data_AF-A0A3C0Z6A0-F1
#
_entry.id   AF-A0A3C0Z6A0-F1
#
_cell.length_a   1.000
_cell.length_b   1.000
_cell.length_c   1.000
_cell.angle_alpha   90.00
_cell.angle_beta   90.00
_cell.angle_gamma   90.00
#
_symmetry.space_group_name_H-M   'P 1'
#
loop_
_entity.id
_entity.type
_entity.pdbx_description
1 polymer ?
#
loop_
_entity_poly.entity_id
_entity_poly.type
_entity_poly.pdbx_seq_one_letter_code
_entity_poly.pdbx_strand_id
1 'polypeptide(L)'
;MLQNIISKLKGDRWIWIIVIILSGWSLLAVYSSVGTLAYKEGKGTEMYLLKHFSIIAIGFVLMYLSHKLDYRYYAGISKIMMGITIPLLLFTLLFGSKVNEASRWLTIPG
;
A
#
# COMPACT_ATOMS: atom_id res chain seq x y z
N MET A 1 28.11 -11.76 2.66
CA MET A 1 26.76 -12.00 3.21
C MET A 1 25.70 -11.08 2.56
N LEU A 2 25.86 -9.75 2.57
CA LEU A 2 24.93 -8.82 1.89
C LEU A 2 24.76 -9.11 0.38
N GLN A 3 25.86 -9.44 -0.33
CA GLN A 3 25.81 -9.70 -1.78
C GLN A 3 24.89 -10.86 -2.17
N ASN A 4 24.73 -11.88 -1.31
CA ASN A 4 23.86 -13.04 -1.58
C ASN A 4 22.37 -12.73 -1.41
N ILE A 5 22.04 -11.73 -0.59
CA ILE A 5 20.66 -11.25 -0.43
C ILE A 5 20.31 -10.36 -1.63
N ILE A 6 21.24 -9.49 -2.04
CA ILE A 6 21.09 -8.59 -3.18
C ILE A 6 21.00 -9.37 -4.50
N SER A 7 21.76 -10.45 -4.68
CA SER A 7 21.70 -11.28 -5.89
C SER A 7 20.37 -12.05 -6.03
N LYS A 8 19.73 -12.41 -4.91
CA LYS A 8 18.39 -13.03 -4.89
C LYS A 8 17.26 -12.06 -5.21
N LEU A 9 17.50 -10.75 -5.08
CA LEU A 9 16.50 -9.72 -5.35
C LEU A 9 16.32 -9.43 -6.84
N LYS A 10 17.16 -9.99 -7.75
CA LYS A 10 17.07 -10.04 -9.24
C LYS A 10 16.43 -8.84 -9.98
N GLY A 11 16.33 -7.69 -9.34
CA GLY A 11 15.67 -6.48 -9.79
C GLY A 11 16.57 -5.28 -9.54
N ASP A 12 16.09 -4.09 -9.90
CA ASP A 12 16.89 -2.88 -9.74
C ASP A 12 17.11 -2.55 -8.27
N ARG A 13 18.37 -2.63 -7.84
CA ARG A 13 18.83 -2.34 -6.48
C ARG A 13 18.45 -0.92 -6.03
N TRP A 14 18.37 0.02 -6.97
CA TRP A 14 18.05 1.41 -6.66
C TRP A 14 16.60 1.57 -6.25
N ILE A 15 15.68 0.84 -6.88
CA ILE A 15 14.27 0.85 -6.50
C ILE A 15 14.12 0.39 -5.05
N TRP A 16 14.78 -0.70 -4.65
CA TRP A 16 14.75 -1.17 -3.27
C TRP A 16 15.27 -0.14 -2.27
N ILE A 17 16.40 0.50 -2.57
CA ILE A 17 16.99 1.53 -1.71
C ILE A 17 16.05 2.73 -1.57
N ILE A 18 15.51 3.23 -2.69
CA ILE A 18 14.61 4.39 -2.71
C ILE A 18 13.34 4.08 -1.90
N VAL A 19 12.72 2.92 -2.11
CA VAL A 19 11.49 2.53 -1.40
C VAL A 19 11.73 2.40 0.10
N ILE A 20 12.87 1.83 0.53
CA ILE A 20 13.23 1.74 1.96
C ILE A 20 13.38 3.13 2.58
N ILE A 21 14.10 4.04 1.93
CA ILE A 21 14.31 5.40 2.43
C ILE A 21 12.97 6.15 2.53
N LEU A 22 12.15 6.12 1.47
CA LEU A 22 10.86 6.79 1.45
C LEU A 22 9.88 6.21 2.49
N SER A 23 9.90 4.89 2.69
CA SER A 23 9.08 4.22 3.70
C SER A 23 9.49 4.62 5.12
N GLY A 24 10.80 4.70 5.39
CA GLY A 24 11.32 5.20 6.66
C GLY A 24 10.91 6.66 6.92
N TRP A 25 11.06 7.52 5.92
CA TRP A 25 10.63 8.92 6.01
C TRP A 25 9.11 9.04 6.23
N SER A 26 8.32 8.20 5.57
CA SER A 26 6.87 8.15 5.74
C SER A 26 6.46 7.80 7.17
N LEU A 27 7.14 6.84 7.81
CA LEU A 27 6.89 6.49 9.22
C LEU A 27 7.15 7.67 10.17
N LEU A 28 8.26 8.39 9.96
CA LEU A 28 8.59 9.58 10.75
C LEU A 28 7.54 10.68 10.57
N ALA A 29 7.09 10.92 9.34
CA ALA A 29 6.06 11.92 9.05
C ALA A 29 4.71 11.57 9.70
N VAL A 30 4.31 10.29 9.70
CA VAL A 30 3.08 9.83 10.35
C VAL A 30 3.19 9.96 11.87
N TYR A 31 4.30 9.52 12.46
CA TYR A 31 4.51 9.67 13.91
C TYR A 31 4.44 11.15 14.34
N SER A 32 5.01 12.05 13.55
CA SER A 32 5.02 13.49 13.81
C SER A 32 3.64 14.16 13.69
N SER A 33 2.81 13.73 12.73
CA SER A 33 1.54 14.41 12.40
C SER A 33 0.31 13.86 13.13
N VAL A 34 0.33 12.59 13.54
CA VAL A 34 -0.88 11.90 14.05
C VAL A 34 -1.18 12.20 15.52
N GLY A 35 -0.28 12.82 16.28
CA GLY A 35 -0.49 13.11 17.70
C GLY A 35 -1.79 13.88 18.00
N THR A 36 -2.18 14.82 17.14
CA THR A 36 -3.43 15.58 17.30
C THR A 36 -4.69 14.74 17.02
N LEU A 37 -4.62 13.80 16.08
CA LEU A 37 -5.72 12.91 15.73
C LEU A 37 -5.89 11.81 16.79
N ALA A 38 -4.78 11.24 17.26
CA ALA A 38 -4.74 10.27 18.34
C ALA A 38 -5.35 10.85 19.63
N TYR A 39 -4.99 12.09 19.97
CA TYR A 39 -5.58 12.81 21.10
C TYR A 39 -7.10 13.01 20.95
N LYS A 40 -7.58 13.35 19.75
CA LYS A 40 -9.01 13.54 19.47
C LYS A 40 -9.83 12.25 19.52
N GLU A 41 -9.27 11.13 19.08
CA GLU A 41 -9.96 9.83 19.09
C GLU A 41 -9.75 9.03 20.39
N GLY A 42 -9.00 9.56 21.35
CA GLY A 42 -8.68 8.86 22.60
C GLY A 42 -7.84 7.58 22.39
N LYS A 43 -7.12 7.49 21.27
CA LYS A 43 -6.27 6.35 20.91
C LYS A 43 -4.80 6.72 21.07
N GLY A 44 -3.95 5.72 21.29
CA GLY A 44 -2.50 5.92 21.28
C GLY A 44 -1.97 6.21 19.88
N THR A 45 -1.01 7.12 19.76
CA THR A 45 -0.28 7.42 18.51
C THR A 45 0.37 6.16 17.94
N GLU A 46 0.76 5.24 18.82
CA GLU A 46 1.36 3.95 18.51
C GLU A 46 0.44 3.07 17.64
N MET A 47 -0.88 3.14 17.86
CA MET A 47 -1.85 2.33 17.08
C MET A 47 -1.84 2.74 15.61
N TYR A 48 -1.78 4.03 15.32
CA TYR A 48 -1.70 4.53 13.95
C TYR A 48 -0.34 4.26 13.32
N LEU A 49 0.74 4.35 14.11
CA LEU A 49 2.08 4.00 13.64
C LEU A 49 2.16 2.52 13.26
N LEU A 50 1.62 1.62 14.09
CA LEU A 50 1.56 0.18 13.81
C LEU A 50 0.69 -0.13 12.59
N LYS A 51 -0.45 0.54 12.44
CA LYS A 51 -1.30 0.42 11.25
C LYS A 51 -0.56 0.89 9.98
N HIS A 52 0.15 2.01 10.05
CA HIS A 52 0.92 2.50 8.90
C HIS A 52 2.09 1.58 8.56
N PHE A 53 2.77 1.08 9.59
CA PHE A 53 3.85 0.10 9.44
C PHE A 53 3.34 -1.19 8.78
N SER A 54 2.16 -1.70 9.16
CA SER A 54 1.61 -2.91 8.55
C SER A 54 1.26 -2.70 7.06
N ILE A 55 0.74 -1.53 6.69
CA ILE A 55 0.49 -1.16 5.28
C ILE A 55 1.81 -1.15 4.50
N ILE A 56 2.87 -0.54 5.06
CA ILE A 56 4.21 -0.54 4.44
C ILE A 56 4.73 -1.97 4.27
N ALA A 57 4.63 -2.81 5.31
CA ALA A 57 5.08 -4.20 5.26
C ALA A 57 4.35 -5.00 4.17
N ILE A 58 3.03 -4.86 4.05
CA ILE A 58 2.24 -5.46 2.98
C ILE A 58 2.70 -4.93 1.62
N GLY A 59 2.98 -3.63 1.49
CA GLY A 59 3.54 -3.02 0.29
C GLY A 59 4.86 -3.66 -0.14
N PHE A 60 5.78 -3.92 0.80
CA PHE A 60 7.04 -4.62 0.51
C PHE A 60 6.82 -6.07 0.05
N VAL A 61 5.87 -6.78 0.66
CA VAL A 61 5.51 -8.14 0.22
C VAL A 61 4.95 -8.12 -1.21
N LEU A 62 4.02 -7.21 -1.51
CA LEU A 62 3.44 -7.06 -2.85
C LEU A 62 4.50 -6.67 -3.89
N MET A 63 5.40 -5.73 -3.54
CA MET A 63 6.54 -5.36 -4.38
C MET A 63 7.43 -6.58 -4.66
N TYR A 64 7.72 -7.40 -3.64
CA TYR A 64 8.54 -8.58 -3.80
C TYR A 64 7.91 -9.60 -4.75
N LEU A 65 6.61 -9.88 -4.57
CA LEU A 65 5.86 -10.79 -5.43
C LEU A 65 5.79 -10.25 -6.87
N SER A 66 5.56 -8.94 -7.02
CA SER A 66 5.49 -8.28 -8.33
C SER A 66 6.81 -8.36 -9.08
N HIS A 67 7.95 -8.19 -8.40
CA HIS A 67 9.27 -8.28 -9.06
C HIS A 67 9.55 -9.69 -9.62
N LYS A 68 8.95 -10.73 -9.03
CA LYS A 68 9.13 -12.12 -9.48
C LYS A 68 8.27 -12.48 -10.67
N LEU A 69 7.21 -11.71 -10.92
CA LEU A 69 6.31 -11.95 -12.03
C LEU A 69 6.96 -11.48 -13.35
N ASP A 70 6.98 -12.34 -14.36
CA ASP A 70 7.51 -11.99 -15.68
C ASP A 70 6.61 -10.92 -16.34
N TYR A 71 7.24 -9.89 -16.93
CA TYR A 71 6.59 -8.77 -17.60
C TYR A 71 5.58 -9.21 -18.67
N ARG A 72 5.77 -10.37 -19.29
CA ARG A 72 4.85 -10.92 -20.32
C ARG A 72 3.45 -11.18 -19.78
N TYR A 73 3.31 -11.55 -18.52
CA TYR A 73 2.01 -11.83 -17.91
C TYR A 73 1.24 -10.57 -17.53
N TYR A 74 1.94 -9.44 -17.32
CA TYR A 74 1.29 -8.18 -16.94
C TYR A 74 0.29 -7.71 -17.99
N ALA A 75 0.59 -7.91 -19.28
CA ALA A 75 -0.34 -7.53 -20.35
C ALA A 75 -1.66 -8.34 -20.30
N GLY A 76 -1.60 -9.63 -19.97
CA GLY A 76 -2.79 -10.48 -19.83
C GLY A 76 -3.58 -10.13 -18.57
N ILE A 77 -2.89 -10.03 -17.43
CA ILE A 77 -3.49 -9.69 -16.14
C ILE A 77 -4.14 -8.30 -16.20
N SER A 78 -3.47 -7.31 -16.80
CA SER A 78 -3.98 -5.94 -16.92
C SER A 78 -5.32 -5.90 -17.66
N LYS A 79 -5.48 -6.63 -18.78
CA LYS A 79 -6.77 -6.68 -19.50
C LYS A 79 -7.90 -7.25 -18.64
N ILE A 80 -7.62 -8.31 -17.89
CA ILE A 80 -8.60 -8.94 -16.99
C ILE A 80 -8.95 -7.97 -15.84
N MET A 81 -7.94 -7.37 -15.19
CA MET A 81 -8.11 -6.41 -14.10
C MET A 81 -8.85 -5.14 -14.55
N MET A 82 -8.62 -4.69 -15.79
CA MET A 82 -9.36 -3.60 -16.41
C MET A 82 -10.85 -3.94 -16.53
N GLY A 83 -11.15 -5.17 -16.97
CA GLY A 83 -12.52 -5.69 -17.02
C GLY A 83 -13.17 -5.76 -15.63
N ILE A 84 -12.42 -6.14 -14.59
CA ILE A 84 -12.88 -6.18 -13.18
C ILE A 84 -13.07 -4.78 -12.60
N THR A 85 -12.30 -3.79 -13.07
CA THR A 85 -12.40 -2.41 -12.59
C THR A 85 -13.78 -1.82 -12.88
N ILE A 86 -14.37 -2.11 -14.04
CA ILE A 86 -15.71 -1.60 -14.41
C ILE A 86 -16.80 -2.01 -13.40
N PRO A 87 -17.03 -3.30 -13.10
CA PRO A 87 -18.02 -3.69 -12.10
C PRO A 87 -17.63 -3.23 -10.70
N LEU A 88 -16.33 -3.16 -10.35
CA LEU A 88 -15.91 -2.64 -9.05
C LEU A 88 -16.23 -1.15 -8.88
N LEU A 89 -16.10 -0.35 -9.95
CA LEU A 89 -16.49 1.06 -9.97
C LEU A 89 -18.00 1.22 -9.85
N LEU A 90 -18.79 0.41 -10.58
CA LEU A 90 -20.25 0.40 -10.44
C LEU A 90 -20.66 0.04 -9.01
N PHE A 91 -20.01 -0.97 -8.43
CA PHE A 91 -20.25 -1.37 -7.04
C PHE A 91 -19.92 -0.25 -6.06
N THR A 92 -18.79 0.44 -6.25
CA THR A 92 -18.40 1.58 -5.41
C THR A 92 -19.36 2.76 -5.56
N LEU A 93 -19.91 2.98 -6.76
CA LEU A 93 -20.90 4.04 -6.98
C LEU A 93 -22.20 3.80 -6.19
N LEU A 94 -22.65 2.54 -6.12
CA LEU A 94 -23.91 2.17 -5.47
C LEU A 94 -23.76 1.94 -3.95
N PHE A 95 -22.67 1.32 -3.52
CA PHE A 95 -22.46 0.86 -2.15
C PHE A 95 -21.24 1.47 -1.44
N GLY A 96 -20.55 2.40 -2.08
CA GLY A 96 -19.40 3.08 -1.49
C GLY A 96 -19.78 4.04 -0.36
N SER A 97 -18.90 4.15 0.61
CA SER A 97 -19.01 5.10 1.71
C SER A 97 -18.87 6.53 1.18
N LYS A 98 -19.85 7.38 1.50
CA LYS A 98 -19.83 8.81 1.17
C LYS A 98 -18.89 9.55 2.12
N VAL A 99 -17.74 9.96 1.62
CA VAL A 99 -16.78 10.81 2.34
C VAL A 99 -16.65 12.10 1.55
N ASN A 100 -16.86 13.24 2.21
CA ASN A 100 -16.88 14.56 1.55
C ASN A 100 -17.85 14.58 0.35
N GLU A 101 -19.09 14.12 0.56
CA GLU A 101 -20.17 14.09 -0.44
C GLU A 101 -19.94 13.20 -1.68
N ALA A 102 -18.86 12.42 -1.73
CA ALA A 102 -18.55 11.53 -2.85
C ALA A 102 -18.38 10.06 -2.42
N SER A 103 -18.97 9.14 -3.18
CA SER A 103 -18.75 7.70 -3.05
C SER A 103 -17.47 7.30 -3.79
N ARG A 104 -16.34 7.26 -3.08
CA ARG A 104 -15.01 6.91 -3.64
C ARG A 104 -14.29 5.80 -2.88
N TRP A 105 -14.87 5.37 -1.76
CA TRP A 105 -14.26 4.42 -0.85
C TRP A 105 -15.19 3.25 -0.65
N LEU A 106 -14.66 2.04 -0.72
CA LEU A 106 -15.36 0.86 -0.25
C LEU A 106 -14.86 0.52 1.15
N THR A 107 -15.71 0.63 2.16
CA THR A 107 -15.37 0.21 3.52
C THR A 107 -15.52 -1.30 3.60
N ILE A 108 -14.41 -2.02 3.53
CA ILE A 108 -14.37 -3.47 3.76
C ILE A 108 -14.30 -3.68 5.28
N PRO A 109 -15.22 -4.47 5.88
CA PRO A 109 -15.14 -4.79 7.30
C PRO A 109 -13.85 -5.57 7.59
N GLY A 110 -13.07 -5.07 8.55
CA GLY A 110 -11.79 -5.61 9.00
C GLY A 110 -11.29 -4.87 10.22
#